data_AF-A0A6S6G375-F1
#
_entry.id   AF-A0A6S6G375-F1
#
_cell.length_a   1.000
_cell.length_b   1.000
_cell.length_c   1.000
_cell.angle_alpha   90.00
_cell.angle_beta   90.00
_cell.angle_gamma   90.00
#
_symmetry.space_group_name_H-M   'P 1'
#
loop_
_entity.id
_entity.type
_entity.pdbx_description
1 polymer ?
#
loop_
_entity_poly.entity_id
_entity_poly.type
_entity_poly.pdbx_seq_one_letter_code
_entity_poly.pdbx_strand_id
1 'polypeptide(L)' 'MQVSLHEGPTLVGTATIEHLDPPMGVAFGPFEPSEHYSLDRHANVIEGEFVEDRGRVLTASADRYGVLRTCTVALA' A
#
# COMPACT_ATOMS: atom_id res chain seq x y z
N MET A 1 6.12 -9.70 -9.08
CA MET A 1 6.99 -9.08 -8.05
C MET A 1 6.15 -8.92 -6.81
N GLN A 2 6.60 -9.42 -5.66
CA GLN A 2 5.84 -9.29 -4.42
C GLN A 2 6.24 -8.01 -3.69
N VAL A 3 5.24 -7.20 -3.33
CA VAL A 3 5.40 -5.99 -2.54
C VAL A 3 4.74 -6.20 -1.19
N SER A 4 5.46 -5.90 -0.12
CA SER A 4 4.95 -5.92 1.24
C SER A 4 4.77 -4.50 1.75
N LEU A 5 3.62 -4.22 2.33
CA LEU A 5 3.26 -2.94 2.89
C LEU A 5 3.37 -2.98 4.41
N HIS A 6 4.10 -2.04 4.97
CA HIS A 6 4.35 -1.96 6.40
C HIS A 6 3.91 -0.62 6.97
N GLU A 7 3.46 -0.66 8.21
CA GLU A 7 3.22 0.49 9.06
C GLU A 7 4.21 0.41 10.23
N GLY A 8 5.33 1.12 10.11
CA GLY A 8 6.46 0.92 11.02
C GLY A 8 6.97 -0.53 10.94
N PRO A 9 6.97 -1.30 12.05
CA PRO A 9 7.37 -2.71 12.04
C PRO A 9 6.24 -3.68 11.65
N THR A 10 5.00 -3.20 11.51
CA THR A 10 3.82 -4.05 11.34
C THR A 10 3.53 -4.30 9.87
N LEU A 11 3.41 -5.57 9.45
CA LEU A 11 2.96 -5.93 8.11
C LEU A 11 1.45 -5.66 7.99
N VAL A 12 1.07 -4.80 7.06
CA VAL A 12 -0.32 -4.40 6.76
C VAL A 12 -0.92 -5.27 5.65
N GLY A 13 -0.09 -5.76 4.73
CA GLY A 13 -0.51 -6.67 3.69
C GLY A 13 0.52 -6.81 2.59
N THR A 14 0.18 -7.61 1.59
CA THR A 14 1.05 -7.89 0.44
C THR A 14 0.31 -7.68 -0.85
N ALA A 15 1.02 -7.32 -1.91
CA ALA A 15 0.47 -7.26 -3.25
C ALA A 15 1.39 -7.97 -4.23
N THR A 16 0.81 -8.75 -5.13
CA THR A 16 1.55 -9.35 -6.23
C THR A 16 1.40 -8.48 -7.46
N ILE A 17 2.46 -7.75 -7.80
CA ILE A 17 2.51 -6.96 -9.03
C ILE A 17 2.86 -7.92 -10.17
N GLU A 18 1.84 -8.26 -10.96
CA GLU A 18 1.98 -9.17 -12.11
C GLU A 18 2.26 -8.43 -13.41
N HIS A 19 1.74 -7.22 -13.57
CA HIS A 19 1.88 -6.41 -14.77
C HIS A 19 2.45 -5.04 -14.42
N LEU A 20 3.64 -4.76 -14.96
CA LEU A 20 4.22 -3.42 -14.99
C LEU A 20 3.68 -2.78 -16.27
N ASP A 21 3.00 -1.64 -16.20
CA ASP A 21 2.68 -0.86 -17.39
C ASP A 21 3.86 0.10 -17.65
N PRO A 22 4.86 -0.30 -18.46
CA PRO A 22 6.15 0.37 -18.52
C PRO A 22 6.12 1.85 -18.97
N PRO A 23 5.21 2.31 -19.86
CA PRO A 23 5.23 3.71 -20.31
C PRO A 23 4.75 4.70 -19.26
N MET A 24 3.94 4.28 -18.27
CA MET A 24 3.39 5.18 -17.25
C MET A 24 4.15 5.12 -15.92
N GLY A 25 5.05 4.15 -15.73
CA GLY A 25 5.75 3.94 -14.46
C GLY A 25 4.82 3.57 -13.31
N VAL A 26 3.61 3.09 -13.64
CA VAL A 26 2.59 2.66 -12.67
C VAL A 26 2.52 1.14 -12.69
N ALA A 27 2.47 0.56 -11.50
CA ALA A 27 2.36 -0.87 -11.30
C ALA A 27 1.20 -1.13 -10.35
N PHE A 28 0.32 -2.06 -10.72
CA PHE A 28 -0.84 -2.44 -9.92
C PHE A 28 -0.88 -3.96 -9.75
N GLY A 29 -1.53 -4.39 -8.68
CA GLY A 29 -1.68 -5.80 -8.35
C GLY A 29 -2.75 -5.99 -7.28
N PRO A 30 -3.34 -7.19 -7.19
CA PRO A 30 -4.27 -7.50 -6.11
C PRO A 30 -3.58 -7.33 -4.75
N PHE A 31 -4.26 -6.65 -3.83
CA PHE A 31 -3.82 -6.47 -2.45
C PHE A 31 -4.46 -7.54 -1.56
N GLU A 32 -3.61 -8.24 -0.82
CA GLU A 32 -3.96 -9.22 0.20
C GLU A 32 -3.72 -8.60 1.58
N PRO A 33 -4.80 -8.24 2.30
CA PRO A 33 -4.68 -7.63 3.62
C PRO A 33 -4.15 -8.63 4.66
N SER A 34 -3.32 -8.16 5.59
CA SER A 34 -2.93 -8.93 6.78
C SER A 34 -3.99 -8.84 7.88
N GLU A 35 -3.79 -9.59 8.97
CA GLU A 35 -4.63 -9.48 10.18
C GLU A 35 -4.55 -8.10 10.86
N HIS A 36 -3.54 -7.30 10.52
CA HIS A 36 -3.36 -5.94 11.03
C HIS A 36 -3.93 -4.88 10.09
N TYR A 37 -4.46 -5.29 8.94
CA TYR A 37 -5.17 -4.40 8.05
C TYR A 37 -6.49 -3.95 8.70
N SER A 38 -6.72 -2.63 8.72
CA SER A 38 -7.96 -2.05 9.22
C SER A 38 -8.57 -1.18 8.12
N LEU A 39 -9.71 -1.65 7.57
CA LEU A 39 -10.50 -0.92 6.57
C LEU A 39 -10.84 0.50 7.06
N ASP A 40 -11.21 0.64 8.34
CA ASP A 40 -11.58 1.92 8.95
C ASP A 40 -10.41 2.92 9.05
N ARG A 41 -9.17 2.45 8.86
CA ARG A 41 -7.95 3.28 8.84
C ARG A 41 -7.45 3.61 7.44
N HIS A 42 -7.97 2.92 6.43
CA HIS A 42 -7.62 3.16 5.04
C HIS A 42 -8.49 4.28 4.42
N ALA A 43 -9.74 4.41 4.89
CA ALA A 43 -10.63 5.48 4.47
C ALA A 43 -10.32 6.81 5.20
N ASN A 44 -9.55 7.69 4.54
CA ASN A 44 -9.44 9.10 4.95
C ASN A 44 -10.77 9.87 4.77
N VAL A 45 -11.70 9.28 4.00
CA VAL A 45 -13.03 9.81 3.73
C VAL A 45 -14.07 8.75 4.09
N ILE A 46 -14.90 9.03 5.08
CA ILE A 46 -16.04 8.19 5.47
C ILE A 46 -17.30 9.00 5.15
N GLU A 47 -18.23 8.43 4.38
CA GLU A 47 -19.49 9.09 3.99
C GLU A 47 -19.31 10.45 3.28
N GLY A 48 -18.18 10.68 2.62
CA GLY A 48 -17.89 11.92 1.89
C GLY A 48 -17.28 13.02 2.73
N GLU A 49 -17.12 12.84 4.05
CA GLU A 49 -16.37 13.76 4.90
C GLU A 49 -14.93 13.28 5.09
N PHE A 50 -13.98 14.19 4.84
CA PHE A 50 -12.58 13.98 5.20
C PHE A 50 -12.46 14.06 6.71
N VAL A 51 -12.16 12.92 7.34
CA VAL A 51 -12.15 12.84 8.81
C VAL A 51 -10.82 13.38 9.36
N GLU A 52 -9.70 12.88 8.84
CA GLU A 52 -8.34 13.29 9.22
C GLU A 52 -7.33 12.58 8.29
N ASP A 53 -6.12 13.15 8.10
CA ASP A 53 -5.01 12.41 7.50
C ASP A 53 -4.51 11.35 8.49
N ARG A 54 -5.18 10.20 8.51
CA ARG A 54 -4.79 9.03 9.31
C ARG A 54 -3.73 8.20 8.61
N GLY A 55 -3.18 8.71 7.50
CA GLY A 55 -2.09 8.12 6.75
C GLY A 55 -0.83 8.04 7.61
N ARG A 56 -0.74 6.98 8.42
CA ARG A 56 0.56 6.56 8.95
C ARG A 56 1.49 6.33 7.76
N VAL A 57 2.77 6.69 7.92
CA VAL A 57 3.78 6.55 6.88
C VAL A 57 3.90 5.07 6.51
N LEU A 58 3.21 4.67 5.44
CA LEU A 58 3.29 3.34 4.89
C LEU A 58 4.61 3.21 4.13
N THR A 59 5.35 2.15 4.42
CA THR A 59 6.57 1.78 3.70
C THR A 59 6.31 0.54 2.87
N ALA A 60 6.60 0.63 1.57
CA ALA A 60 6.57 -0.53 0.69
C ALA A 60 7.98 -1.12 0.54
N SER A 61 8.07 -2.44 0.52
CA SER A 61 9.29 -3.16 0.17
C SER A 61 9.00 -4.21 -0.87
N ALA A 62 9.81 -4.27 -1.93
CA ALA A 62 9.73 -5.33 -2.92
C ALA A 62 10.73 -6.45 -2.59
N ASP A 63 10.32 -7.69 -2.81
CA ASP A 63 11.14 -8.90 -2.65
C ASP A 63 12.52 -8.81 -3.32
N ARG A 64 12.60 -8.22 -4.53
CA ARG A 64 13.85 -8.10 -5.31
C ARG A 64 14.62 -6.80 -5.13
N TYR A 65 13.96 -5.73 -4.67
CA TYR A 65 14.52 -4.38 -4.71
C TYR A 65 14.64 -3.74 -3.32
N GLY A 66 14.17 -4.42 -2.27
CA GLY A 66 14.16 -3.91 -0.91
C GLY A 66 13.18 -2.76 -0.75
N VAL A 67 13.49 -1.83 0.15
CA VAL A 67 12.61 -0.70 0.47
C VAL A 67 12.46 0.24 -0.73
N LEU A 68 11.22 0.49 -1.14
CA LEU A 68 10.88 1.45 -2.18
C LEU A 68 10.87 2.85 -1.55
N ARG A 69 11.87 3.67 -1.87
CA ARG A 69 12.13 4.96 -1.19
C ARG A 69 11.27 6.14 -1.67
N THR A 70 10.70 6.04 -2.85
CA THR A 70 9.90 7.10 -3.50
C THR A 70 8.67 6.48 -4.12
N CYS A 71 7.82 5.89 -3.29
CA CYS A 71 6.52 5.34 -3.71
C CYS A 71 5.41 5.95 -2.86
N THR A 72 4.34 6.39 -3.53
CA THR A 72 3.07 6.65 -2.87
C THR A 72 2.27 5.36 -2.92
N VAL A 73 1.80 4.90 -1.77
CA VAL A 73 0.91 3.73 -1.68
C VAL A 73 -0.51 4.26 -1.59
N ALA A 74 -1.33 3.91 -2.58
CA ALA A 74 -2.77 4.08 -2.52
C ALA A 74 -3.39 2.69 -2.56
N LEU A 75 -4.17 2.36 -1.55
CA LEU A 75 -5.10 1.23 -1.59
C LEU A 75 -6.44 1.80 -2.10
N ALA A 76 -7.17 1.07 -2.94
CA ALA A 76 -8.42 1.51 -3.57
C ALA A 76 -9.49 0.46 -3.38
#